data_AF-B5IM28-F1
#
_entry.id   AF-B5IM28-F1
#
_cell.length_a   1.000
_cell.length_b   1.000
_cell.length_c   1.000
_cell.angle_alpha   90.00
_cell.angle_beta   90.00
_cell.angle_gamma   90.00
#
_symmetry.space_group_name_H-M   'P 1'
#
loop_
_entity.id
_entity.type
_entity.pdbx_description
1 polymer ?
#
loop_
_entity_poly.entity_id
_entity_poly.type
_entity_poly.pdbx_seq_one_letter_code
_entity_poly.pdbx_strand_id
1 'polypeptide(L)'
;MIPSLELLSTVGFTSQADTARSIIGWLVPTADRVTTRAGNDKIVAQGDASGLVGITNFGLILTGRGNDRIKATGGTLATGLLNSGRIKTGQGEDLVRGLGNGDNRAGLWNGNGGEILTGAGKDRIQGLGSPASGTPGIVNVNGSVINTGSGIDILKGVSIATGIQNSDFSVINTGAGSDRIQGQGWSFGLQISRNARVLTGIGNDRILGTSDPRSSGESVGILLKDGAQIQTGNGRDQITGNSTGNGNPDDNAGILITSSSQIKTARGNDRITGIGTAGSSGVHNDALIDTGKGKDVVNALQGGFAGTGRTRLGQDNDRLLGFGTGFFEGGGGKNDKIFLGQGSYAVNRAAGTITSSGQTMNIRGFEIIGGSSRGSFALKSGTFNVTAAGLGSFI
;
A
#
# COMPACT_ATOMS: atom_id res chain seq x y z
N MET A 1 -30.66 16.07 -25.29
CA MET A 1 -30.75 14.60 -25.15
C MET A 1 -29.36 14.15 -24.73
N ILE A 2 -29.17 13.75 -23.47
CA ILE A 2 -27.87 13.22 -23.02
C ILE A 2 -27.76 11.82 -23.64
N PRO A 3 -26.70 11.49 -24.39
CA PRO A 3 -26.55 10.16 -24.95
C PRO A 3 -26.55 9.13 -23.82
N SER A 4 -27.40 8.11 -23.94
CA SER A 4 -27.38 6.97 -23.03
C SER A 4 -26.13 6.14 -23.32
N LEU A 5 -25.45 5.67 -22.27
CA LEU A 5 -24.36 4.69 -22.39
C LEU A 5 -24.78 3.49 -23.25
N GLU A 6 -23.83 2.89 -23.98
CA GLU A 6 -24.08 1.69 -24.76
C GLU A 6 -24.15 0.46 -23.84
N LEU A 7 -24.99 -0.52 -24.17
CA LEU A 7 -25.10 -1.77 -23.41
C LEU A 7 -24.03 -2.76 -23.89
N LEU A 8 -23.05 -3.06 -23.04
CA LEU A 8 -21.96 -3.99 -23.39
C LEU A 8 -22.45 -5.43 -23.57
N SER A 9 -23.56 -5.80 -22.92
CA SER A 9 -24.21 -7.12 -23.05
C SER A 9 -24.74 -7.41 -24.47
N THR A 10 -24.84 -6.39 -25.32
CA THR A 10 -25.26 -6.54 -26.72
C THR A 10 -24.11 -6.96 -27.66
N VAL A 11 -22.85 -6.90 -27.19
CA VAL A 11 -21.69 -7.29 -27.98
C VAL A 11 -21.49 -8.82 -27.92
N GLY A 12 -21.45 -9.46 -29.08
CA GLY A 12 -21.16 -10.89 -29.20
C GLY A 12 -19.64 -11.16 -29.20
N PHE A 13 -19.18 -11.96 -28.25
CA PHE A 13 -17.80 -12.45 -28.18
C PHE A 13 -17.71 -13.93 -28.57
N THR A 14 -16.60 -14.30 -29.18
CA THR A 14 -16.27 -15.61 -29.74
C THR A 14 -15.18 -16.30 -28.92
N SER A 15 -14.62 -17.42 -29.39
CA SER A 15 -13.45 -18.05 -28.76
C SER A 15 -12.12 -17.61 -29.41
N GLN A 16 -12.13 -16.47 -30.09
CA GLN A 16 -10.96 -15.83 -30.67
C GLN A 16 -10.77 -14.47 -30.00
N ALA A 17 -9.71 -13.74 -30.36
CA ALA A 17 -9.51 -12.40 -29.83
C ALA A 17 -10.54 -11.42 -30.40
N ASP A 18 -11.40 -10.88 -29.55
CA ASP A 18 -12.45 -9.93 -29.89
C ASP A 18 -12.18 -8.53 -29.34
N THR A 19 -12.93 -7.54 -29.84
CA THR A 19 -12.80 -6.15 -29.38
C THR A 19 -14.15 -5.44 -29.36
N ALA A 20 -14.59 -5.03 -28.17
CA ALA A 20 -15.69 -4.11 -27.95
C ALA A 20 -15.15 -2.69 -27.72
N ARG A 21 -15.70 -1.69 -28.45
CA ARG A 21 -15.32 -0.28 -28.32
C ARG A 21 -16.55 0.60 -28.18
N SER A 22 -16.53 1.48 -27.19
CA SER A 22 -17.50 2.57 -27.06
C SER A 22 -16.79 3.93 -26.98
N ILE A 23 -17.36 4.94 -27.66
CA ILE A 23 -16.89 6.33 -27.59
C ILE A 23 -17.76 7.23 -26.69
N ILE A 24 -18.87 6.67 -26.17
CA ILE A 24 -19.74 7.34 -25.19
C ILE A 24 -19.73 6.66 -23.83
N GLY A 25 -19.24 5.42 -23.76
CA GLY A 25 -19.09 4.63 -22.54
C GLY A 25 -19.94 3.35 -22.55
N TRP A 26 -19.52 2.36 -21.78
CA TRP A 26 -20.26 1.12 -21.58
C TRP A 26 -21.05 1.13 -20.27
N LEU A 27 -22.26 0.58 -20.32
CA LEU A 27 -23.07 0.18 -19.18
C LEU A 27 -23.24 -1.34 -19.15
N VAL A 28 -23.08 -1.93 -17.97
CA VAL A 28 -23.49 -3.31 -17.66
C VAL A 28 -24.50 -3.23 -16.51
N PRO A 29 -25.80 -3.29 -16.79
CA PRO A 29 -26.86 -3.30 -15.77
C PRO A 29 -26.74 -4.48 -14.80
N THR A 30 -27.39 -4.39 -13.63
CA THR A 30 -27.32 -5.42 -12.57
C THR A 30 -27.72 -6.83 -13.02
N ALA A 31 -28.70 -6.94 -13.93
CA ALA A 31 -29.16 -8.23 -14.44
C ALA A 31 -28.29 -8.80 -15.57
N ASP A 32 -27.36 -7.99 -16.09
CA ASP A 32 -26.64 -8.32 -17.31
C ASP A 32 -25.34 -9.08 -17.04
N ARG A 33 -25.01 -9.95 -17.99
CA ARG A 33 -23.77 -10.72 -18.02
C ARG A 33 -23.08 -10.56 -19.36
N VAL A 34 -21.84 -10.10 -19.32
CA VAL A 34 -20.90 -10.05 -20.45
C VAL A 34 -19.91 -11.20 -20.29
N THR A 35 -19.68 -11.98 -21.34
CA THR A 35 -18.71 -13.09 -21.31
C THR A 35 -17.89 -13.10 -22.60
N THR A 36 -16.58 -12.82 -22.51
CA THR A 36 -15.70 -12.75 -23.70
C THR A 36 -15.15 -14.11 -24.16
N ARG A 37 -15.27 -15.13 -23.30
CA ARG A 37 -14.93 -16.55 -23.54
C ARG A 37 -13.43 -16.82 -23.53
N ALA A 38 -12.82 -17.17 -24.65
CA ALA A 38 -11.40 -17.51 -24.70
C ALA A 38 -10.80 -16.71 -25.84
N GLY A 39 -9.59 -16.19 -25.67
CA GLY A 39 -9.05 -15.21 -26.61
C GLY A 39 -8.34 -14.11 -25.85
N ASN A 40 -7.66 -13.21 -26.57
CA ASN A 40 -7.07 -12.02 -25.97
C ASN A 40 -8.02 -10.85 -26.20
N ASP A 41 -9.06 -10.76 -25.40
CA ASP A 41 -10.19 -9.87 -25.64
C ASP A 41 -9.94 -8.46 -25.15
N LYS A 42 -10.63 -7.50 -25.77
CA LYS A 42 -10.51 -6.08 -25.41
C LYS A 42 -11.88 -5.46 -25.22
N ILE A 43 -12.13 -4.94 -24.04
CA ILE A 43 -13.25 -4.04 -23.74
C ILE A 43 -12.66 -2.65 -23.54
N VAL A 44 -12.93 -1.74 -24.47
CA VAL A 44 -12.42 -0.36 -24.43
C VAL A 44 -13.59 0.60 -24.42
N ALA A 45 -13.55 1.57 -23.52
CA ALA A 45 -14.48 2.69 -23.55
C ALA A 45 -13.83 4.01 -23.23
N GLN A 46 -14.40 5.05 -23.85
CA GLN A 46 -14.13 6.44 -23.57
C GLN A 46 -15.46 7.11 -23.27
N GLY A 47 -15.56 7.78 -22.12
CA GLY A 47 -16.67 8.67 -21.83
C GLY A 47 -16.59 9.91 -22.72
N ASP A 48 -17.75 10.49 -23.02
CA ASP A 48 -17.84 11.62 -23.95
C ASP A 48 -17.57 12.98 -23.28
N ALA A 49 -17.70 14.05 -24.07
CA ALA A 49 -17.53 15.42 -23.57
C ALA A 49 -18.60 15.83 -22.54
N SER A 50 -19.70 15.09 -22.40
CA SER A 50 -20.77 15.36 -21.43
C SER A 50 -20.48 14.82 -20.03
N GLY A 51 -19.35 14.14 -19.84
CA GLY A 51 -18.88 13.68 -18.54
C GLY A 51 -19.36 12.30 -18.15
N LEU A 52 -19.61 11.45 -19.14
CA LEU A 52 -19.93 10.05 -18.91
C LEU A 52 -18.73 9.26 -18.39
N VAL A 53 -18.99 8.29 -17.52
CA VAL A 53 -18.00 7.31 -17.06
C VAL A 53 -17.62 6.40 -18.24
N GLY A 54 -16.35 6.03 -18.33
CA GLY A 54 -15.88 5.12 -19.40
C GLY A 54 -16.60 3.76 -19.35
N ILE A 55 -16.52 3.07 -18.22
CA ILE A 55 -17.27 1.82 -17.99
C ILE A 55 -17.99 1.92 -16.66
N THR A 56 -19.31 1.74 -16.67
CA THR A 56 -20.14 1.56 -15.48
C THR A 56 -20.60 0.11 -15.40
N ASN A 57 -20.12 -0.63 -14.42
CA ASN A 57 -20.49 -2.02 -14.19
C ASN A 57 -21.31 -2.18 -12.91
N PHE A 58 -22.57 -2.58 -13.05
CA PHE A 58 -23.45 -3.04 -11.97
C PHE A 58 -23.73 -4.55 -12.05
N GLY A 59 -23.46 -5.18 -13.19
CA GLY A 59 -23.67 -6.61 -13.44
C GLY A 59 -22.38 -7.41 -13.40
N LEU A 60 -22.22 -8.33 -14.35
CA LEU A 60 -21.10 -9.27 -14.41
C LEU A 60 -20.32 -9.15 -15.72
N ILE A 61 -19.01 -8.91 -15.63
CA ILE A 61 -18.06 -9.01 -16.75
C ILE A 61 -17.12 -10.20 -16.49
N LEU A 62 -17.05 -11.12 -17.46
CA LEU A 62 -16.22 -12.33 -17.43
C LEU A 62 -15.36 -12.42 -18.68
N THR A 63 -14.02 -12.40 -18.60
CA THR A 63 -13.19 -12.46 -19.81
C THR A 63 -12.67 -13.88 -20.15
N GLY A 64 -12.35 -14.69 -19.14
CA GLY A 64 -12.19 -16.13 -19.30
C GLY A 64 -10.73 -16.58 -19.43
N ARG A 65 -10.31 -17.12 -20.58
CA ARG A 65 -8.90 -17.52 -20.80
C ARG A 65 -8.25 -16.63 -21.84
N GLY A 66 -7.05 -16.16 -21.55
CA GLY A 66 -6.21 -15.37 -22.45
C GLY A 66 -5.76 -14.09 -21.77
N ASN A 67 -5.07 -13.22 -22.50
CA ASN A 67 -4.52 -11.97 -21.96
C ASN A 67 -5.51 -10.83 -22.25
N ASP A 68 -6.51 -10.70 -21.38
CA ASP A 68 -7.65 -9.83 -21.60
C ASP A 68 -7.39 -8.40 -21.13
N ARG A 69 -8.10 -7.44 -21.73
CA ARG A 69 -7.90 -6.01 -21.43
C ARG A 69 -9.22 -5.28 -21.30
N ILE A 70 -9.52 -4.82 -20.10
CA ILE A 70 -10.60 -3.88 -19.80
C ILE A 70 -9.97 -2.50 -19.57
N LYS A 71 -10.28 -1.55 -20.45
CA LYS A 71 -9.74 -0.18 -20.40
C LYS A 71 -10.87 0.83 -20.48
N ALA A 72 -10.94 1.70 -19.47
CA ALA A 72 -11.97 2.72 -19.38
C ALA A 72 -11.34 4.10 -19.14
N THR A 73 -11.67 5.06 -20.01
CA THR A 73 -11.27 6.46 -19.85
C THR A 73 -12.52 7.29 -19.59
N GLY A 74 -12.51 8.10 -18.53
CA GLY A 74 -13.61 9.00 -18.23
C GLY A 74 -13.72 10.13 -19.27
N GLY A 75 -14.95 10.56 -19.51
CA GLY A 75 -15.24 11.82 -20.20
C GLY A 75 -14.82 13.04 -19.41
N THR A 76 -15.29 14.22 -19.79
CA THR A 76 -15.00 15.47 -19.08
C THR A 76 -15.50 15.41 -17.63
N LEU A 77 -14.62 15.50 -16.64
CA LEU A 77 -14.99 15.38 -15.22
C LEU A 77 -15.70 14.03 -14.92
N ALA A 78 -15.16 12.91 -15.42
CA ALA A 78 -15.70 11.57 -15.12
C ALA A 78 -14.65 10.54 -14.65
N THR A 79 -15.12 9.55 -13.89
CA THR A 79 -14.34 8.37 -13.49
C THR A 79 -14.06 7.50 -14.72
N GLY A 80 -12.89 6.85 -14.75
CA GLY A 80 -12.56 5.90 -15.80
C GLY A 80 -13.45 4.66 -15.73
N LEU A 81 -13.26 3.86 -14.69
CA LEU A 81 -14.00 2.63 -14.43
C LEU A 81 -14.76 2.74 -13.11
N LEU A 82 -16.09 2.63 -13.14
CA LEU A 82 -16.95 2.54 -11.97
C LEU A 82 -17.49 1.11 -11.87
N ASN A 83 -17.08 0.39 -10.83
CA ASN A 83 -17.52 -0.97 -10.55
C ASN A 83 -18.30 -1.02 -9.24
N SER A 84 -19.55 -1.47 -9.33
CA SER A 84 -20.37 -1.94 -8.20
C SER A 84 -20.95 -3.34 -8.44
N GLY A 85 -20.62 -3.95 -9.58
CA GLY A 85 -20.88 -5.35 -9.86
C GLY A 85 -19.61 -6.19 -9.72
N ARG A 86 -19.45 -7.17 -10.59
CA ARG A 86 -18.31 -8.10 -10.60
C ARG A 86 -17.56 -8.07 -11.92
N ILE A 87 -16.24 -7.94 -11.86
CA ILE A 87 -15.31 -8.12 -12.97
C ILE A 87 -14.43 -9.32 -12.66
N LYS A 88 -14.34 -10.28 -13.57
CA LYS A 88 -13.47 -11.45 -13.42
C LYS A 88 -12.74 -11.78 -14.71
N THR A 89 -11.41 -11.75 -14.72
CA THR A 89 -10.63 -11.89 -15.96
C THR A 89 -10.16 -13.33 -16.24
N GLY A 90 -9.82 -14.11 -15.21
CA GLY A 90 -9.70 -15.56 -15.33
C GLY A 90 -8.25 -16.06 -15.37
N GLN A 91 -7.81 -16.67 -16.48
CA GLN A 91 -6.43 -17.15 -16.63
C GLN A 91 -5.71 -16.35 -17.71
N GLY A 92 -4.53 -15.83 -17.43
CA GLY A 92 -3.68 -15.13 -18.39
C GLY A 92 -2.96 -13.95 -17.78
N GLU A 93 -2.40 -13.07 -18.61
CA GLU A 93 -1.87 -11.78 -18.17
C GLU A 93 -2.91 -10.69 -18.43
N ASP A 94 -3.81 -10.50 -17.47
CA ASP A 94 -4.96 -9.63 -17.63
C ASP A 94 -4.68 -8.20 -17.20
N LEU A 95 -5.45 -7.27 -17.77
CA LEU A 95 -5.40 -5.85 -17.41
C LEU A 95 -6.79 -5.28 -17.17
N VAL A 96 -7.03 -4.78 -15.97
CA VAL A 96 -8.16 -3.89 -15.64
C VAL A 96 -7.62 -2.50 -15.38
N ARG A 97 -7.95 -1.54 -16.24
CA ARG A 97 -7.44 -0.17 -16.14
C ARG A 97 -8.54 0.88 -16.26
N GLY A 98 -8.55 1.80 -15.30
CA GLY A 98 -9.34 3.02 -15.34
C GLY A 98 -8.48 4.28 -15.36
N LEU A 99 -8.85 5.24 -16.20
CA LEU A 99 -8.25 6.58 -16.28
C LEU A 99 -9.34 7.63 -16.03
N GLY A 100 -9.23 8.35 -14.92
CA GLY A 100 -10.11 9.45 -14.57
C GLY A 100 -9.71 10.70 -15.35
N ASN A 101 -10.68 11.54 -15.66
CA ASN A 101 -10.47 12.76 -16.40
C ASN A 101 -11.26 13.90 -15.75
N GLY A 102 -10.62 15.05 -15.58
CA GLY A 102 -11.21 16.21 -14.92
C GLY A 102 -11.25 16.13 -13.39
N ASP A 103 -11.81 17.13 -12.74
CA ASP A 103 -11.71 17.29 -11.30
C ASP A 103 -12.51 16.24 -10.52
N ASN A 104 -11.85 15.65 -9.53
CA ASN A 104 -12.41 14.84 -8.47
C ASN A 104 -13.01 13.53 -9.02
N ARG A 105 -12.25 12.88 -9.90
CA ARG A 105 -12.56 11.60 -10.53
C ARG A 105 -11.45 10.59 -10.44
N ALA A 106 -11.80 9.43 -9.88
CA ALA A 106 -10.89 8.32 -9.74
C ALA A 106 -10.55 7.70 -11.10
N GLY A 107 -9.39 7.06 -11.16
CA GLY A 107 -9.08 6.17 -12.27
C GLY A 107 -10.02 4.98 -12.28
N LEU A 108 -9.99 4.26 -11.17
CA LEU A 108 -10.80 3.08 -10.92
C LEU A 108 -11.52 3.25 -9.58
N TRP A 109 -12.83 3.14 -9.59
CA TRP A 109 -13.68 3.15 -8.42
C TRP A 109 -14.37 1.79 -8.27
N ASN A 110 -13.98 1.03 -7.26
CA ASN A 110 -14.62 -0.21 -6.84
C ASN A 110 -15.38 0.05 -5.54
N GLY A 111 -16.71 0.06 -5.60
CA GLY A 111 -17.55 0.50 -4.50
C GLY A 111 -18.84 -0.30 -4.37
N ASN A 112 -19.48 -0.19 -3.20
CA ASN A 112 -20.79 -0.78 -2.90
C ASN A 112 -20.83 -2.31 -3.07
N GLY A 113 -19.84 -3.00 -2.48
CA GLY A 113 -19.69 -4.46 -2.60
C GLY A 113 -19.15 -4.94 -3.95
N GLY A 114 -18.57 -4.04 -4.75
CA GLY A 114 -17.99 -4.38 -6.04
C GLY A 114 -16.80 -5.35 -5.92
N GLU A 115 -16.68 -6.26 -6.87
CA GLU A 115 -15.59 -7.23 -6.93
C GLU A 115 -14.77 -7.09 -8.22
N ILE A 116 -13.45 -7.06 -8.10
CA ILE A 116 -12.51 -7.21 -9.22
C ILE A 116 -11.59 -8.38 -8.92
N LEU A 117 -11.65 -9.43 -9.75
CA LEU A 117 -10.98 -10.71 -9.54
C LEU A 117 -10.17 -11.12 -10.77
N THR A 118 -8.84 -11.00 -10.76
CA THR A 118 -8.07 -11.26 -12.00
C THR A 118 -7.74 -12.73 -12.22
N GLY A 119 -7.45 -13.49 -11.16
CA GLY A 119 -7.41 -14.95 -11.23
C GLY A 119 -5.99 -15.47 -11.27
N ALA A 120 -5.57 -16.18 -12.32
CA ALA A 120 -4.23 -16.77 -12.37
C ALA A 120 -3.40 -16.17 -13.51
N GLY A 121 -2.19 -15.70 -13.18
CA GLY A 121 -1.20 -15.26 -14.15
C GLY A 121 -0.45 -14.02 -13.69
N LYS A 122 -0.16 -13.08 -14.58
CA LYS A 122 0.56 -11.85 -14.22
C LYS A 122 -0.34 -10.65 -14.45
N ASP A 123 -1.25 -10.46 -13.53
CA ASP A 123 -2.36 -9.56 -13.73
C ASP A 123 -2.02 -8.13 -13.29
N ARG A 124 -2.75 -7.19 -13.86
CA ARG A 124 -2.58 -5.77 -13.57
C ARG A 124 -3.91 -5.09 -13.34
N ILE A 125 -4.04 -4.46 -12.18
CA ILE A 125 -5.14 -3.55 -11.88
C ILE A 125 -4.55 -2.15 -11.74
N GLN A 126 -5.00 -1.22 -12.56
CA GLN A 126 -4.44 0.13 -12.64
C GLN A 126 -5.50 1.22 -12.57
N GLY A 127 -5.35 2.13 -11.62
CA GLY A 127 -6.18 3.32 -11.52
C GLY A 127 -5.31 4.56 -11.62
N LEU A 128 -5.55 5.36 -12.66
CA LEU A 128 -4.89 6.64 -12.85
C LEU A 128 -5.92 7.74 -12.60
N GLY A 129 -5.81 8.40 -11.45
CA GLY A 129 -6.63 9.54 -11.12
C GLY A 129 -6.33 10.71 -12.05
N SER A 130 -7.29 11.63 -12.15
CA SER A 130 -7.08 12.84 -12.94
C SER A 130 -5.92 13.68 -12.39
N PRO A 131 -5.09 14.28 -13.27
CA PRO A 131 -4.03 15.19 -12.86
C PRO A 131 -4.56 16.52 -12.29
N ALA A 132 -5.85 16.81 -12.46
CA ALA A 132 -6.43 18.11 -12.16
C ALA A 132 -7.00 18.24 -10.74
N SER A 133 -7.41 17.14 -10.07
CA SER A 133 -7.91 17.26 -8.70
C SER A 133 -7.92 15.97 -7.86
N GLY A 134 -8.10 16.16 -6.54
CA GLY A 134 -7.70 15.28 -5.43
C GLY A 134 -8.47 13.97 -5.19
N THR A 135 -8.92 13.30 -6.24
CA THR A 135 -9.44 11.92 -6.12
C THR A 135 -8.35 10.88 -6.12
N PRO A 136 -8.55 9.71 -5.51
CA PRO A 136 -7.57 8.64 -5.57
C PRO A 136 -7.40 8.01 -6.95
N GLY A 137 -6.24 7.39 -7.22
CA GLY A 137 -6.02 6.62 -8.44
C GLY A 137 -6.90 5.38 -8.49
N ILE A 138 -6.86 4.60 -7.41
CA ILE A 138 -7.76 3.49 -7.12
C ILE A 138 -8.54 3.79 -5.84
N VAL A 139 -9.86 3.61 -5.89
CA VAL A 139 -10.77 3.67 -4.74
C VAL A 139 -11.39 2.30 -4.55
N ASN A 140 -11.19 1.67 -3.39
CA ASN A 140 -11.83 0.41 -2.98
C ASN A 140 -12.58 0.64 -1.66
N VAL A 141 -13.91 0.73 -1.71
CA VAL A 141 -14.73 1.26 -0.59
C VAL A 141 -16.04 0.51 -0.42
N ASN A 142 -16.70 0.72 0.72
CA ASN A 142 -18.02 0.15 1.07
C ASN A 142 -18.07 -1.38 0.91
N GLY A 143 -17.19 -2.09 1.61
CA GLY A 143 -17.14 -3.56 1.62
C GLY A 143 -16.71 -4.20 0.31
N SER A 144 -16.02 -3.47 -0.57
CA SER A 144 -15.61 -3.95 -1.89
C SER A 144 -14.34 -4.80 -1.83
N VAL A 145 -14.14 -5.63 -2.85
CA VAL A 145 -13.01 -6.56 -2.93
C VAL A 145 -12.22 -6.38 -4.21
N ILE A 146 -10.92 -6.25 -4.07
CA ILE A 146 -9.95 -6.43 -5.16
C ILE A 146 -9.12 -7.67 -4.83
N ASN A 147 -9.12 -8.66 -5.72
CA ASN A 147 -8.34 -9.88 -5.57
C ASN A 147 -7.56 -10.18 -6.86
N THR A 148 -6.23 -10.25 -6.81
CA THR A 148 -5.44 -10.56 -8.02
C THR A 148 -5.22 -12.06 -8.24
N GLY A 149 -5.29 -12.85 -7.17
CA GLY A 149 -5.39 -14.30 -7.23
C GLY A 149 -4.05 -15.01 -7.10
N SER A 150 -3.50 -15.58 -8.17
CA SER A 150 -2.22 -16.28 -8.10
C SER A 150 -1.30 -15.86 -9.24
N GLY A 151 -0.04 -15.55 -8.92
CA GLY A 151 1.03 -15.38 -9.88
C GLY A 151 1.96 -14.22 -9.55
N ILE A 152 2.12 -13.24 -10.44
CA ILE A 152 2.97 -12.06 -10.13
C ILE A 152 2.18 -10.85 -10.55
N ASP A 153 1.39 -10.34 -9.60
CA ASP A 153 0.38 -9.35 -9.89
C ASP A 153 0.81 -7.94 -9.50
N ILE A 154 0.20 -6.96 -10.13
CA ILE A 154 0.44 -5.54 -9.85
C ILE A 154 -0.88 -4.80 -9.66
N LEU A 155 -1.10 -4.30 -8.46
CA LEU A 155 -2.10 -3.28 -8.15
C LEU A 155 -1.42 -1.92 -8.09
N LYS A 156 -1.74 -1.00 -9.01
CA LYS A 156 -1.11 0.32 -9.09
C LYS A 156 -2.12 1.45 -9.15
N GLY A 157 -2.10 2.30 -8.13
CA GLY A 157 -2.86 3.55 -8.09
C GLY A 157 -1.93 4.75 -8.16
N VAL A 158 -2.21 5.68 -9.06
CA VAL A 158 -1.48 6.95 -9.18
C VAL A 158 -2.48 8.08 -9.24
N SER A 159 -2.28 9.10 -8.41
CA SER A 159 -3.03 10.35 -8.48
C SER A 159 -2.24 11.51 -7.88
N ILE A 160 -2.80 12.71 -7.94
CA ILE A 160 -2.31 13.86 -7.22
C ILE A 160 -2.75 13.90 -5.76
N ALA A 161 -3.76 13.16 -5.31
CA ALA A 161 -4.11 13.11 -3.88
C ALA A 161 -3.64 11.81 -3.24
N THR A 162 -4.40 10.74 -3.47
CA THR A 162 -4.13 9.41 -2.94
C THR A 162 -3.82 8.45 -4.07
N GLY A 163 -2.75 7.66 -3.99
CA GLY A 163 -2.49 6.62 -4.98
C GLY A 163 -3.57 5.54 -4.94
N ILE A 164 -3.67 4.86 -3.81
CA ILE A 164 -4.67 3.83 -3.54
C ILE A 164 -5.39 4.16 -2.22
N GLN A 165 -6.71 4.22 -2.27
CA GLN A 165 -7.57 4.32 -1.09
C GLN A 165 -8.32 3.00 -0.89
N ASN A 166 -8.16 2.38 0.27
CA ASN A 166 -8.91 1.20 0.70
C ASN A 166 -9.64 1.54 2.02
N SER A 167 -10.97 1.56 2.03
CA SER A 167 -11.72 1.93 3.25
C SER A 167 -13.01 1.17 3.44
N ASP A 168 -13.63 1.33 4.61
CA ASP A 168 -14.98 0.83 4.91
C ASP A 168 -15.09 -0.69 4.78
N PHE A 169 -14.30 -1.42 5.57
CA PHE A 169 -14.27 -2.89 5.59
C PHE A 169 -13.87 -3.54 4.24
N SER A 170 -13.39 -2.75 3.29
CA SER A 170 -12.97 -3.26 1.98
C SER A 170 -11.66 -4.03 2.07
N VAL A 171 -11.46 -4.94 1.12
CA VAL A 171 -10.31 -5.85 1.09
C VAL A 171 -9.58 -5.73 -0.23
N ILE A 172 -8.26 -5.55 -0.14
CA ILE A 172 -7.33 -5.83 -1.22
C ILE A 172 -6.60 -7.11 -0.84
N ASN A 173 -6.58 -8.11 -1.71
CA ASN A 173 -5.87 -9.37 -1.52
C ASN A 173 -5.08 -9.74 -2.77
N THR A 174 -3.76 -9.82 -2.72
CA THR A 174 -3.00 -10.22 -3.92
C THR A 174 -2.91 -11.73 -4.10
N GLY A 175 -3.22 -12.50 -3.06
CA GLY A 175 -3.19 -13.95 -3.09
C GLY A 175 -1.76 -14.49 -3.21
N ALA A 176 -1.56 -15.60 -3.92
CA ALA A 176 -0.28 -16.31 -3.90
C ALA A 176 0.66 -15.82 -4.99
N GLY A 177 1.92 -15.58 -4.65
CA GLY A 177 2.95 -15.17 -5.58
C GLY A 177 3.74 -13.97 -5.10
N SER A 178 4.56 -13.38 -5.97
CA SER A 178 5.40 -12.24 -5.62
C SER A 178 4.77 -10.96 -6.12
N ASP A 179 3.81 -10.44 -5.37
CA ASP A 179 2.93 -9.39 -5.85
C ASP A 179 3.42 -7.99 -5.49
N ARG A 180 2.83 -7.00 -6.17
CA ARG A 180 3.15 -5.59 -5.92
C ARG A 180 1.90 -4.75 -5.76
N ILE A 181 1.77 -4.11 -4.61
CA ILE A 181 0.84 -3.02 -4.37
C ILE A 181 1.62 -1.71 -4.39
N GLN A 182 1.28 -0.80 -5.30
CA GLN A 182 1.93 0.50 -5.41
C GLN A 182 0.93 1.65 -5.46
N GLY A 183 0.96 2.48 -4.43
CA GLY A 183 0.22 3.73 -4.37
C GLY A 183 1.16 4.94 -4.47
N GLN A 184 0.87 5.85 -5.40
CA GLN A 184 1.56 7.14 -5.52
C GLN A 184 0.55 8.29 -5.50
N GLY A 185 0.68 9.16 -4.51
CA GLY A 185 -0.14 10.38 -4.34
C GLY A 185 0.72 11.58 -3.99
N TRP A 186 0.15 12.79 -3.92
CA TRP A 186 0.85 13.91 -3.26
C TRP A 186 0.64 13.86 -1.76
N SER A 187 -0.59 13.56 -1.33
CA SER A 187 -0.90 13.44 0.10
C SER A 187 -0.65 12.04 0.63
N PHE A 188 -1.15 11.03 -0.08
CA PHE A 188 -1.08 9.65 0.38
C PHE A 188 -0.61 8.71 -0.73
N GLY A 189 0.42 7.92 -0.47
CA GLY A 189 0.73 6.80 -1.36
C GLY A 189 -0.38 5.77 -1.30
N LEU A 190 -0.51 5.14 -0.14
CA LEU A 190 -1.53 4.12 0.18
C LEU A 190 -2.25 4.52 1.47
N GLN A 191 -3.57 4.67 1.40
CA GLN A 191 -4.43 4.97 2.54
C GLN A 191 -5.35 3.79 2.83
N ILE A 192 -5.26 3.24 4.05
CA ILE A 192 -6.10 2.16 4.54
C ILE A 192 -6.83 2.66 5.79
N SER A 193 -8.16 2.57 5.80
CA SER A 193 -8.96 3.11 6.90
C SER A 193 -10.22 2.32 7.19
N ARG A 194 -10.83 2.57 8.36
CA ARG A 194 -12.17 2.08 8.71
C ARG A 194 -12.28 0.55 8.57
N ASN A 195 -11.40 -0.15 9.28
CA ASN A 195 -11.28 -1.63 9.30
C ASN A 195 -11.00 -2.28 7.94
N ALA A 196 -10.59 -1.51 6.93
CA ALA A 196 -10.16 -2.07 5.66
C ALA A 196 -8.84 -2.84 5.80
N ARG A 197 -8.64 -3.81 4.91
CA ARG A 197 -7.51 -4.75 4.97
C ARG A 197 -6.78 -4.82 3.64
N VAL A 198 -5.46 -4.81 3.72
CA VAL A 198 -4.57 -5.18 2.63
C VAL A 198 -3.89 -6.49 3.02
N LEU A 199 -4.09 -7.52 2.22
CA LEU A 199 -3.63 -8.88 2.44
C LEU A 199 -2.72 -9.28 1.28
N THR A 200 -1.62 -9.94 1.60
CA THR A 200 -0.83 -10.69 0.61
C THR A 200 -0.72 -12.14 1.05
N GLY A 201 -0.46 -13.05 0.11
CA GLY A 201 -0.38 -14.48 0.37
C GLY A 201 1.06 -14.97 0.47
N ILE A 202 1.30 -16.19 -0.02
CA ILE A 202 2.64 -16.78 0.00
C ILE A 202 3.45 -16.19 -1.14
N GLY A 203 4.65 -15.70 -0.86
CA GLY A 203 5.63 -15.23 -1.83
C GLY A 203 6.39 -14.02 -1.30
N ASN A 204 7.25 -13.42 -2.12
CA ASN A 204 7.98 -12.22 -1.70
C ASN A 204 7.20 -11.00 -2.20
N ASP A 205 6.33 -10.45 -1.36
CA ASP A 205 5.43 -9.37 -1.73
C ASP A 205 6.04 -8.00 -1.49
N ARG A 206 5.55 -7.00 -2.23
CA ARG A 206 5.97 -5.61 -2.07
C ARG A 206 4.78 -4.65 -1.99
N ILE A 207 4.67 -3.98 -0.86
CA ILE A 207 3.75 -2.87 -0.63
C ILE A 207 4.55 -1.57 -0.60
N LEU A 208 4.28 -0.68 -1.54
CA LEU A 208 4.95 0.61 -1.68
C LEU A 208 3.92 1.74 -1.68
N GLY A 209 4.01 2.61 -0.69
CA GLY A 209 3.30 3.88 -0.66
C GLY A 209 4.28 5.03 -0.80
N THR A 210 4.05 5.95 -1.74
CA THR A 210 4.85 7.16 -1.91
C THR A 210 3.96 8.39 -1.94
N SER A 211 4.20 9.33 -1.04
CA SER A 211 3.67 10.68 -1.11
C SER A 211 4.75 11.64 -1.58
N ASP A 212 4.41 12.49 -2.54
CA ASP A 212 5.28 13.57 -3.03
C ASP A 212 4.52 14.90 -3.12
N PRO A 213 4.35 15.60 -1.99
CA PRO A 213 3.52 16.79 -1.95
C PRO A 213 4.20 17.95 -2.67
N ARG A 214 3.52 18.49 -3.66
CA ARG A 214 3.94 19.73 -4.34
C ARG A 214 3.58 21.00 -3.56
N SER A 215 2.89 20.88 -2.43
CA SER A 215 2.44 21.96 -1.56
C SER A 215 2.47 21.54 -0.08
N SER A 216 2.32 22.48 0.86
CA SER A 216 2.39 22.27 2.32
C SER A 216 1.20 21.49 2.92
N GLY A 217 0.97 20.26 2.45
CA GLY A 217 -0.09 19.38 2.95
C GLY A 217 0.44 18.16 3.70
N GLU A 218 -0.50 17.39 4.26
CA GLU A 218 -0.24 16.05 4.78
C GLU A 218 0.48 15.21 3.71
N SER A 219 1.50 14.47 4.13
CA SER A 219 2.35 13.67 3.27
C SER A 219 2.70 12.39 3.98
N VAL A 220 1.98 11.33 3.62
CA VAL A 220 2.20 10.01 4.18
C VAL A 220 2.37 8.97 3.07
N GLY A 221 3.48 8.24 3.12
CA GLY A 221 3.71 7.13 2.19
C GLY A 221 2.63 6.07 2.35
N ILE A 222 2.50 5.50 3.55
CA ILE A 222 1.48 4.53 3.92
C ILE A 222 0.75 4.99 5.19
N LEU A 223 -0.56 5.20 5.10
CA LEU A 223 -1.44 5.56 6.22
C LEU A 223 -2.35 4.40 6.60
N LEU A 224 -2.31 3.97 7.87
CA LEU A 224 -3.28 3.07 8.49
C LEU A 224 -4.02 3.79 9.62
N LYS A 225 -5.35 3.82 9.56
CA LYS A 225 -6.19 4.38 10.63
C LYS A 225 -7.49 3.62 10.86
N ASP A 226 -8.10 3.85 12.03
CA ASP A 226 -9.43 3.33 12.38
C ASP A 226 -9.54 1.80 12.23
N GLY A 227 -8.60 1.05 12.84
CA GLY A 227 -8.60 -0.42 12.80
C GLY A 227 -8.08 -1.03 11.49
N ALA A 228 -7.48 -0.24 10.61
CA ALA A 228 -6.91 -0.69 9.34
C ALA A 228 -5.78 -1.71 9.53
N GLN A 229 -5.63 -2.61 8.55
CA GLN A 229 -4.64 -3.68 8.63
C GLN A 229 -3.86 -3.86 7.33
N ILE A 230 -2.55 -4.02 7.46
CA ILE A 230 -1.72 -4.71 6.47
C ILE A 230 -1.32 -6.05 7.08
N GLN A 231 -1.55 -7.14 6.35
CA GLN A 231 -1.09 -8.46 6.73
C GLN A 231 -0.46 -9.15 5.53
N THR A 232 0.84 -9.47 5.61
CA THR A 232 1.52 -10.26 4.59
C THR A 232 1.47 -11.75 4.94
N GLY A 233 1.69 -12.61 3.94
CA GLY A 233 1.80 -14.04 4.15
C GLY A 233 3.24 -14.49 4.36
N ASN A 234 3.55 -15.73 3.99
CA ASN A 234 4.90 -16.26 4.17
C ASN A 234 5.79 -15.85 2.99
N GLY A 235 7.00 -15.39 3.28
CA GLY A 235 8.03 -15.09 2.30
C GLY A 235 8.87 -13.90 2.77
N ARG A 236 9.65 -13.32 1.86
CA ARG A 236 10.46 -12.14 2.16
C ARG A 236 9.71 -10.90 1.73
N ASP A 237 8.85 -10.40 2.60
CA ASP A 237 7.97 -9.28 2.28
C ASP A 237 8.62 -7.93 2.50
N GLN A 238 8.18 -6.95 1.73
CA GLN A 238 8.66 -5.58 1.81
C GLN A 238 7.51 -4.59 1.91
N ILE A 239 7.47 -3.86 3.01
CA ILE A 239 6.55 -2.74 3.22
C ILE A 239 7.38 -1.47 3.28
N THR A 240 7.18 -0.58 2.32
CA THR A 240 7.91 0.69 2.23
C THR A 240 6.97 1.86 2.12
N GLY A 241 7.05 2.77 3.07
CA GLY A 241 6.38 4.05 3.02
C GLY A 241 7.39 5.18 2.86
N ASN A 242 7.21 6.01 1.84
CA ASN A 242 8.07 7.15 1.54
C ASN A 242 7.25 8.44 1.56
N SER A 243 7.68 9.39 2.37
CA SER A 243 7.14 10.74 2.42
C SER A 243 8.24 11.77 2.16
N THR A 244 8.09 12.53 1.09
CA THR A 244 9.02 13.62 0.72
C THR A 244 8.53 15.00 1.19
N GLY A 245 7.45 15.05 1.98
CA GLY A 245 6.80 16.30 2.36
C GLY A 245 7.51 17.13 3.40
N ASN A 246 7.29 18.45 3.31
CA ASN A 246 7.72 19.44 4.28
C ASN A 246 6.54 19.73 5.23
N GLY A 247 6.51 19.15 6.42
CA GLY A 247 5.48 19.47 7.40
C GLY A 247 5.70 18.78 8.74
N ASN A 248 4.68 18.84 9.60
CA ASN A 248 4.74 18.36 10.98
C ASN A 248 5.04 16.84 11.03
N PRO A 249 6.03 16.37 11.82
CA PRO A 249 6.33 14.94 12.00
C PRO A 249 5.13 14.09 12.43
N ASP A 250 4.16 14.68 13.14
CA ASP A 250 3.00 13.96 13.65
C ASP A 250 1.97 13.66 12.55
N ASP A 251 1.93 14.49 11.50
CA ASP A 251 1.00 14.36 10.38
C ASP A 251 1.67 13.81 9.12
N ASN A 252 3.01 13.83 9.08
CA ASN A 252 3.81 13.39 7.96
C ASN A 252 4.76 12.27 8.35
N ALA A 253 4.61 11.11 7.70
CA ALA A 253 5.46 9.97 7.94
C ALA A 253 5.71 9.17 6.66
N GLY A 254 6.84 8.47 6.59
CA GLY A 254 6.97 7.37 5.64
C GLY A 254 5.83 6.37 5.84
N ILE A 255 5.67 5.89 7.07
CA ILE A 255 4.56 5.01 7.49
C ILE A 255 3.90 5.63 8.74
N LEU A 256 2.60 5.91 8.69
CA LEU A 256 1.79 6.39 9.81
C LEU A 256 0.73 5.34 10.20
N ILE A 257 0.80 4.85 11.44
CA ILE A 257 -0.11 3.83 11.98
C ILE A 257 -0.79 4.40 13.22
N THR A 258 -2.11 4.58 13.15
CA THR A 258 -2.91 5.18 14.23
C THR A 258 -3.93 4.19 14.82
N SER A 259 -4.45 4.53 16.00
CA SER A 259 -5.54 3.88 16.77
C SER A 259 -6.06 2.53 16.24
N SER A 260 -5.68 1.46 16.94
CA SER A 260 -6.11 0.06 16.70
C SER A 260 -5.71 -0.55 15.35
N SER A 261 -4.92 0.16 14.54
CA SER A 261 -4.41 -0.37 13.28
C SER A 261 -3.19 -1.26 13.49
N GLN A 262 -2.85 -2.08 12.50
CA GLN A 262 -1.69 -2.96 12.60
C GLN A 262 -1.02 -3.28 11.27
N ILE A 263 0.30 -3.43 11.34
CA ILE A 263 1.09 -4.13 10.31
C ILE A 263 1.54 -5.46 10.90
N LYS A 264 1.24 -6.55 10.19
CA LYS A 264 1.66 -7.90 10.53
C LYS A 264 2.35 -8.56 9.34
N THR A 265 3.54 -9.11 9.55
CA THR A 265 4.15 -10.02 8.58
C THR A 265 4.17 -11.43 9.17
N ALA A 266 4.27 -12.46 8.31
CA ALA A 266 4.17 -13.85 8.76
C ALA A 266 5.55 -14.48 8.97
N ARG A 267 5.86 -15.57 8.25
CA ARG A 267 7.20 -16.17 8.32
C ARG A 267 8.05 -15.68 7.15
N GLY A 268 9.27 -15.28 7.45
CA GLY A 268 10.33 -15.01 6.50
C GLY A 268 11.19 -13.85 6.98
N ASN A 269 12.05 -13.32 6.11
CA ASN A 269 12.97 -12.25 6.53
C ASN A 269 12.40 -10.91 6.07
N ASP A 270 11.39 -10.42 6.76
CA ASP A 270 10.57 -9.31 6.31
C ASP A 270 11.27 -7.97 6.51
N ARG A 271 10.86 -6.98 5.71
CA ARG A 271 11.40 -5.63 5.79
C ARG A 271 10.31 -4.59 5.79
N ILE A 272 10.25 -3.82 6.88
CA ILE A 272 9.44 -2.61 6.99
C ILE A 272 10.38 -1.41 6.95
N THR A 273 10.17 -0.50 6.02
CA THR A 273 11.00 0.71 5.87
C THR A 273 10.13 1.95 5.76
N GLY A 274 10.27 2.83 6.74
CA GLY A 274 9.71 4.17 6.70
C GLY A 274 10.78 5.19 6.35
N ILE A 275 10.50 6.04 5.37
CA ILE A 275 11.36 7.14 4.95
C ILE A 275 10.56 8.44 5.10
N GLY A 276 11.00 9.28 6.04
CA GLY A 276 10.49 10.65 6.21
C GLY A 276 11.59 11.66 5.96
N THR A 277 11.32 12.68 5.14
CA THR A 277 12.22 13.81 4.94
C THR A 277 11.67 15.10 5.53
N ALA A 278 12.53 16.12 5.67
CA ALA A 278 12.14 17.50 5.97
C ALA A 278 11.21 17.67 7.19
N GLY A 279 11.56 17.00 8.29
CA GLY A 279 10.80 17.04 9.54
C GLY A 279 9.78 15.92 9.68
N SER A 280 9.49 15.16 8.63
CA SER A 280 8.62 13.97 8.68
C SER A 280 9.29 12.81 9.42
N SER A 281 8.49 12.02 10.15
CA SER A 281 8.97 10.79 10.77
C SER A 281 9.20 9.69 9.72
N GLY A 282 10.13 8.78 9.99
CA GLY A 282 10.29 7.59 9.15
C GLY A 282 9.10 6.67 9.36
N VAL A 283 8.91 6.25 10.61
CA VAL A 283 7.78 5.43 11.06
C VAL A 283 7.15 6.09 12.28
N HIS A 284 5.91 6.55 12.13
CA HIS A 284 5.04 6.97 13.24
C HIS A 284 4.10 5.82 13.59
N ASN A 285 4.28 5.23 14.75
CA ASN A 285 3.50 4.09 15.21
C ASN A 285 2.83 4.40 16.54
N ASP A 286 1.50 4.54 16.54
CA ASP A 286 0.65 4.62 17.73
C ASP A 286 -0.15 3.33 17.98
N ALA A 287 0.17 2.25 17.25
CA ALA A 287 -0.53 0.98 17.38
C ALA A 287 0.46 -0.21 17.34
N LEU A 288 0.29 -1.18 16.44
CA LEU A 288 1.09 -2.41 16.41
C LEU A 288 1.83 -2.60 15.08
N ILE A 289 3.13 -2.87 15.19
CA ILE A 289 3.93 -3.55 14.17
C ILE A 289 4.38 -4.88 14.76
N ASP A 290 4.17 -5.98 14.04
CA ASP A 290 4.57 -7.33 14.46
C ASP A 290 5.13 -8.09 13.25
N THR A 291 6.42 -8.44 13.26
CA THR A 291 7.08 -9.06 12.10
C THR A 291 7.09 -10.59 12.12
N GLY A 292 6.61 -11.21 13.20
CA GLY A 292 6.39 -12.66 13.21
C GLY A 292 7.66 -13.49 13.40
N LYS A 293 8.05 -14.29 12.40
CA LYS A 293 9.23 -15.17 12.50
C LYS A 293 10.19 -14.92 11.34
N GLY A 294 11.46 -14.79 11.66
CA GLY A 294 12.57 -14.81 10.74
C GLY A 294 13.51 -13.65 11.04
N LYS A 295 14.46 -13.36 10.16
CA LYS A 295 15.45 -12.28 10.42
C LYS A 295 14.92 -10.97 9.87
N ASP A 296 14.05 -10.34 10.64
CA ASP A 296 13.28 -9.19 10.23
C ASP A 296 14.04 -7.88 10.40
N VAL A 297 13.60 -6.88 9.63
CA VAL A 297 14.18 -5.54 9.67
C VAL A 297 13.09 -4.49 9.70
N VAL A 298 13.07 -3.68 10.76
CA VAL A 298 12.28 -2.44 10.82
C VAL A 298 13.23 -1.25 10.77
N ASN A 299 13.13 -0.44 9.73
CA ASN A 299 14.06 0.63 9.44
C ASN A 299 13.35 1.99 9.33
N ALA A 300 13.72 2.89 10.23
CA ALA A 300 13.33 4.29 10.27
C ALA A 300 14.56 5.22 10.43
N LEU A 301 15.75 4.83 9.92
CA LEU A 301 16.96 5.67 10.00
C LEU A 301 16.76 7.07 9.40
N GLN A 302 15.89 7.18 8.39
CA GLN A 302 15.55 8.45 7.76
C GLN A 302 14.22 8.94 8.33
N GLY A 303 14.28 10.00 9.15
CA GLY A 303 13.13 10.60 9.84
C GLY A 303 12.92 10.09 11.27
N GLY A 304 13.48 8.95 11.65
CA GLY A 304 13.36 8.39 13.00
C GLY A 304 12.02 7.71 13.27
N PHE A 305 11.86 7.22 14.50
CA PHE A 305 10.61 6.68 15.02
C PHE A 305 9.81 7.77 15.76
N ALA A 306 8.49 7.72 15.68
CA ALA A 306 7.58 8.57 16.44
C ALA A 306 6.37 7.76 16.95
N GLY A 307 5.63 8.34 17.88
CA GLY A 307 4.43 7.73 18.46
C GLY A 307 4.66 6.93 19.74
N THR A 308 3.60 6.27 20.18
CA THR A 308 3.47 5.57 21.47
C THR A 308 3.20 4.07 21.33
N GLY A 309 3.13 3.58 20.10
CA GLY A 309 2.82 2.21 19.74
C GLY A 309 3.95 1.23 20.04
N ARG A 310 3.68 -0.03 19.70
CA ARG A 310 4.57 -1.16 19.92
C ARG A 310 5.05 -1.75 18.61
N THR A 311 6.34 -2.03 18.55
CA THR A 311 7.02 -2.74 17.47
C THR A 311 7.61 -4.03 18.02
N ARG A 312 7.13 -5.17 17.55
CA ARG A 312 7.60 -6.52 17.92
C ARG A 312 8.33 -7.14 16.74
N LEU A 313 9.59 -7.50 16.95
CA LEU A 313 10.40 -8.12 15.90
C LEU A 313 10.25 -9.65 15.87
N GLY A 314 9.75 -10.24 16.95
CA GLY A 314 9.24 -11.61 16.91
C GLY A 314 10.29 -12.67 17.28
N GLN A 315 10.52 -13.63 16.39
CA GLN A 315 11.45 -14.75 16.62
C GLN A 315 12.64 -14.66 15.66
N ASP A 316 13.80 -15.13 16.13
CA ASP A 316 15.10 -15.10 15.45
C ASP A 316 15.86 -13.79 15.68
N ASN A 317 16.90 -13.50 14.88
CA ASN A 317 17.83 -12.41 15.17
C ASN A 317 17.53 -11.21 14.29
N ASP A 318 16.84 -10.24 14.86
CA ASP A 318 16.20 -9.14 14.18
C ASP A 318 17.02 -7.85 14.23
N ARG A 319 16.59 -6.87 13.43
CA ARG A 319 17.23 -5.57 13.36
C ARG A 319 16.22 -4.43 13.42
N LEU A 320 16.39 -3.59 14.43
CA LEU A 320 15.78 -2.27 14.49
C LEU A 320 16.81 -1.22 14.05
N LEU A 321 16.47 -0.36 13.09
CA LEU A 321 17.36 0.70 12.62
C LEU A 321 16.64 2.05 12.77
N GLY A 322 17.20 2.98 13.55
CA GLY A 322 16.61 4.28 13.86
C GLY A 322 16.50 4.54 15.36
N PHE A 323 16.23 5.81 15.71
CA PHE A 323 15.97 6.26 17.07
C PHE A 323 14.66 7.05 17.10
N GLY A 324 13.98 7.08 18.24
CA GLY A 324 12.75 7.85 18.44
C GLY A 324 11.90 7.32 19.59
N THR A 325 10.67 7.81 19.70
CA THR A 325 9.73 7.37 20.74
C THR A 325 9.03 6.05 20.38
N GLY A 326 8.51 5.35 21.40
CA GLY A 326 7.73 4.12 21.25
C GLY A 326 8.22 2.98 22.14
N PHE A 327 7.67 1.78 21.91
CA PHE A 327 8.05 0.54 22.59
C PHE A 327 8.55 -0.50 21.58
N PHE A 328 9.78 -0.97 21.77
CA PHE A 328 10.46 -1.86 20.84
C PHE A 328 10.86 -3.16 21.55
N GLU A 329 10.43 -4.29 20.98
CA GLU A 329 10.66 -5.63 21.51
C GLU A 329 11.45 -6.43 20.46
N GLY A 330 12.73 -6.73 20.74
CA GLY A 330 13.56 -7.58 19.87
C GLY A 330 13.06 -9.03 19.81
N GLY A 331 12.47 -9.51 20.91
CA GLY A 331 11.71 -10.75 20.89
C GLY A 331 12.50 -11.95 21.43
N GLY A 332 12.42 -13.08 20.74
CA GLY A 332 13.01 -14.36 21.16
C GLY A 332 14.43 -14.61 20.65
N GLY A 333 15.00 -13.67 19.91
CA GLY A 333 16.36 -13.74 19.41
C GLY A 333 17.41 -13.78 20.51
N LYS A 334 18.64 -14.12 20.10
CA LYS A 334 19.82 -14.05 20.97
C LYS A 334 20.84 -13.03 20.48
N ASN A 335 20.57 -12.39 19.35
CA ASN A 335 21.42 -11.41 18.71
C ASN A 335 20.57 -10.32 18.06
N ASP A 336 19.48 -9.90 18.71
CA ASP A 336 18.64 -8.81 18.27
C ASP A 336 19.41 -7.50 18.38
N LYS A 337 19.33 -6.69 17.32
CA LYS A 337 20.21 -5.53 17.15
C LYS A 337 19.44 -4.25 17.02
N ILE A 338 19.89 -3.22 17.72
CA ILE A 338 19.52 -1.82 17.48
C ILE A 338 20.67 -1.11 16.78
N PHE A 339 20.39 -0.43 15.67
CA PHE A 339 21.34 0.44 14.99
C PHE A 339 20.84 1.88 15.00
N LEU A 340 21.66 2.80 15.51
CA LEU A 340 21.31 4.20 15.69
C LEU A 340 22.00 5.08 14.63
N GLY A 341 21.32 6.16 14.24
CA GLY A 341 21.92 7.21 13.42
C GLY A 341 22.89 8.08 14.22
N GLN A 342 23.46 9.11 13.59
CA GLN A 342 24.36 10.07 14.25
C GLN A 342 23.72 10.65 15.53
N GLY A 343 24.47 10.69 16.63
CA GLY A 343 23.99 11.27 17.88
C GLY A 343 24.75 10.80 19.11
N SER A 344 24.35 11.31 20.26
CA SER A 344 24.77 10.85 21.59
C SER A 344 23.56 10.34 22.35
N TYR A 345 23.68 9.14 22.90
CA TYR A 345 22.57 8.39 23.47
C TYR A 345 22.94 7.90 24.87
N ALA A 346 22.15 8.26 25.86
CA ALA A 346 22.27 7.66 27.19
C ALA A 346 21.48 6.36 27.22
N VAL A 347 22.20 5.24 27.39
CA VAL A 347 21.64 3.90 27.46
C VAL A 347 21.48 3.51 28.94
N ASN A 348 20.27 3.15 29.34
CA ASN A 348 19.99 2.57 30.64
C ASN A 348 19.39 1.16 30.45
N ARG A 349 20.26 0.14 30.53
CA ARG A 349 19.86 -1.25 30.33
C ARG A 349 18.91 -1.76 31.41
N ALA A 350 19.05 -1.29 32.64
CA ALA A 350 18.20 -1.72 33.76
C ALA A 350 16.77 -1.18 33.62
N ALA A 351 16.63 0.08 33.19
CA ALA A 351 15.33 0.68 32.89
C ALA A 351 14.76 0.23 31.54
N GLY A 352 15.59 -0.31 30.64
CA GLY A 352 15.18 -0.64 29.28
C GLY A 352 14.94 0.60 28.44
N THR A 353 15.78 1.62 28.56
CA THR A 353 15.59 2.89 27.84
C THR A 353 16.86 3.37 27.14
N ILE A 354 16.68 4.03 26.00
CA ILE A 354 17.70 4.86 25.34
C ILE A 354 17.13 6.27 25.24
N THR A 355 17.88 7.28 25.70
CA THR A 355 17.43 8.67 25.68
C THR A 355 18.39 9.57 24.91
N SER A 356 17.85 10.50 24.14
CA SER A 356 18.60 11.54 23.43
C SER A 356 17.70 12.73 23.14
N SER A 357 18.21 13.96 23.27
CA SER A 357 17.48 15.20 22.97
C SER A 357 16.06 15.29 23.56
N GLY A 358 15.88 14.82 24.81
CA GLY A 358 14.58 14.81 25.50
C GLY A 358 13.61 13.71 25.07
N GLN A 359 13.94 12.90 24.07
CA GLN A 359 13.15 11.74 23.67
C GLN A 359 13.60 10.46 24.40
N THR A 360 12.65 9.56 24.60
CA THR A 360 12.88 8.24 25.23
C THR A 360 12.39 7.13 24.32
N MET A 361 13.31 6.21 23.99
CA MET A 361 13.05 4.95 23.30
C MET A 361 12.98 3.84 24.34
N ASN A 362 11.84 3.15 24.45
CA ASN A 362 11.69 2.02 25.37
C ASN A 362 12.03 0.72 24.64
N ILE A 363 12.97 -0.05 25.18
CA ILE A 363 13.54 -1.23 24.54
C ILE A 363 13.50 -2.45 25.45
N ARG A 364 13.28 -3.63 24.87
CA ARG A 364 13.38 -4.92 25.55
C ARG A 364 13.86 -6.01 24.59
N GLY A 365 14.63 -6.97 25.10
CA GLY A 365 15.05 -8.14 24.34
C GLY A 365 16.00 -7.80 23.19
N PHE A 366 16.93 -6.87 23.43
CA PHE A 366 18.01 -6.56 22.49
C PHE A 366 19.35 -6.87 23.15
N GLU A 367 20.22 -7.57 22.41
CA GLU A 367 21.55 -7.95 22.90
C GLU A 367 22.65 -7.01 22.38
N ILE A 368 22.43 -6.37 21.24
CA ILE A 368 23.46 -5.62 20.51
C ILE A 368 22.98 -4.21 20.18
N ILE A 369 23.87 -3.24 20.36
CA ILE A 369 23.71 -1.86 19.89
C ILE A 369 24.84 -1.50 18.92
N GLY A 370 24.55 -0.72 17.89
CA GLY A 370 25.55 -0.28 16.92
C GLY A 370 25.26 1.05 16.25
N GLY A 371 26.26 1.59 15.56
CA GLY A 371 26.08 2.71 14.63
C GLY A 371 25.49 2.26 13.30
N SER A 372 24.80 3.16 12.60
CA SER A 372 24.08 2.88 11.35
C SER A 372 24.92 2.23 10.24
N SER A 373 26.24 2.42 10.27
CA SER A 373 27.18 1.87 9.27
C SER A 373 28.07 0.77 9.85
N ARG A 374 28.64 0.97 11.05
CA ARG A 374 29.60 0.05 11.68
C ARG A 374 29.75 0.31 13.18
N GLY A 375 30.47 -0.59 13.86
CA GLY A 375 30.71 -0.54 15.30
C GLY A 375 29.50 -1.08 16.06
N SER A 376 29.53 -2.37 16.38
CA SER A 376 28.49 -3.06 17.14
C SER A 376 29.08 -3.62 18.43
N PHE A 377 28.32 -3.50 19.50
CA PHE A 377 28.74 -3.84 20.85
C PHE A 377 27.61 -4.55 21.57
N ALA A 378 27.94 -5.35 22.58
CA ALA A 378 26.94 -5.82 23.52
C ALA A 378 26.24 -4.61 24.17
N LEU A 379 24.91 -4.66 24.25
CA LEU A 379 24.12 -3.61 24.87
C LEU A 379 24.51 -3.49 26.34
N LYS A 380 24.88 -2.30 26.80
CA LYS A 380 25.20 -2.03 28.21
C LYS A 380 24.81 -0.60 28.56
N SER A 381 24.63 -0.30 29.84
CA SER A 381 24.40 1.07 30.28
C SER A 381 25.64 1.93 30.02
N GLY A 382 25.44 3.22 29.74
CA GLY A 382 26.50 4.19 29.46
C GLY A 382 26.11 5.15 28.34
N THR A 383 27.06 5.98 27.92
CA THR A 383 26.87 6.88 26.78
C THR A 383 27.35 6.20 25.51
N PHE A 384 26.44 6.00 24.55
CA PHE A 384 26.73 5.49 23.23
C PHE A 384 26.72 6.63 22.23
N ASN A 385 27.80 6.80 21.48
CA ASN A 385 27.94 7.84 20.47
C ASN A 385 28.02 7.22 19.08
N VAL A 386 27.36 7.86 18.10
CA VAL A 386 27.45 7.52 16.69
C VAL A 386 27.92 8.74 15.92
N THR A 387 29.02 8.60 15.20
CA THR A 387 29.59 9.67 14.39
C THR A 387 28.77 9.92 13.11
N ALA A 388 29.04 11.01 12.41
CA ALA A 388 28.44 11.29 11.09
C ALA A 388 28.72 10.19 10.04
N ALA A 389 29.84 9.45 10.19
CA ALA A 389 30.15 8.29 9.33
C ALA A 389 29.38 7.02 9.72
N GLY A 390 28.52 7.08 10.75
CA GLY A 390 27.76 5.95 11.27
C GLY A 390 28.60 4.94 12.06
N LEU A 391 29.75 5.35 12.62
CA LEU A 391 30.55 4.53 13.53
C LEU A 391 30.06 4.71 14.97
N GLY A 392 29.60 3.62 15.59
CA GLY A 392 29.23 3.58 16.99
C GLY A 392 30.43 3.36 17.93
N SER A 393 30.39 3.94 19.14
CA SER A 393 31.31 3.67 20.24
C SER A 393 30.67 3.95 21.61
N PHE A 394 31.10 3.24 22.64
CA PHE A 394 30.81 3.61 24.03
C PHE A 394 31.88 4.57 24.55
N ILE A 395 31.45 5.56 25.34
CA ILE A 395 32.32 6.47 26.10
C ILE A 395 32.24 6.14 27.58
#